data_AF-A0A3M9Y1F0-F1
#
_entry.id   AF-A0A3M9Y1F0-F1
#
_cell.length_a   1.000
_cell.length_b   1.000
_cell.length_c   1.000
_cell.angle_alpha   90.00
_cell.angle_beta   90.00
_cell.angle_gamma   90.00
#
_symmetry.space_group_name_H-M   'P 1'
#
loop_
_entity.id
_entity.type
_entity.pdbx_description
1 polymer ?
#
loop_
_entity_poly.entity_id
_entity_poly.type
_entity_poly.pdbx_seq_one_letter_code
_entity_poly.pdbx_strand_id
1 'polypeptide(L)'
;MPGPLGRHLQWTSHDPLHAEISSSPNGLLDIDTEPTAAQRADAESQIATELSTAGPPPPSSTLLPPLPPSKLSPLMAQELDRVAAQQPLAAIDLKRYEAQEPLAAPGAEPAPAALAETLRKAYTTHTYLTARVENLELLERWGRNAWLVGNHRLEGQLRALEKDLADAKADIDVLTLARRRAQDDVAAEVKGLDEAWRSGVGRVLETEIAVEALRRQVLTEMERKAKA
;
A
#
# COMPACT_ATOMS: atom_id res chain seq x y z
N MET A 1 30.10 -22.35 -18.39
CA MET A 1 30.18 -20.93 -18.76
C MET A 1 28.79 -20.44 -19.16
N PRO A 2 27.99 -19.89 -18.23
CA PRO A 2 26.82 -19.07 -18.57
C PRO A 2 27.04 -17.62 -18.14
N GLY A 3 26.74 -16.68 -19.04
CA GLY A 3 26.90 -15.24 -18.83
C GLY A 3 25.90 -14.65 -17.83
N PRO A 4 26.18 -13.44 -17.30
CA PRO A 4 25.36 -12.81 -16.28
C PRO A 4 24.16 -12.08 -16.89
N LEU A 5 22.95 -12.42 -16.42
CA LEU A 5 21.73 -11.64 -16.64
C LEU A 5 21.65 -10.51 -15.59
N GLY A 6 22.42 -9.45 -15.80
CA GLY A 6 22.24 -8.18 -15.08
C GLY A 6 21.24 -7.31 -15.83
N ARG A 7 19.95 -7.37 -15.46
CA ARG A 7 18.99 -6.33 -15.86
C ARG A 7 19.24 -5.09 -15.01
N HIS A 8 20.14 -4.24 -15.48
CA HIS A 8 20.22 -2.85 -15.05
C HIS A 8 18.91 -2.15 -15.44
N LEU A 9 18.05 -1.86 -14.47
CA LEU A 9 17.04 -0.82 -14.60
C LEU A 9 17.79 0.52 -14.54
N GLN A 10 18.32 0.94 -15.69
CA GLN A 10 18.78 2.31 -15.88
C GLN A 10 17.53 3.19 -15.93
N TRP A 11 17.28 3.94 -14.86
CA TRP A 11 16.46 5.14 -14.93
C TRP A 11 17.22 6.13 -15.81
N THR A 12 17.00 6.08 -17.12
CA THR A 12 17.49 7.10 -18.04
C THR A 12 16.70 8.38 -17.76
N SER A 13 17.26 9.19 -16.87
CA SER A 13 16.95 10.62 -16.77
C SER A 13 17.34 11.27 -18.09
N HIS A 14 16.39 11.40 -19.01
CA HIS A 14 16.42 12.36 -20.14
C HIS A 14 15.05 12.36 -20.82
N ASP A 15 14.06 12.98 -20.16
CA ASP A 15 12.91 13.56 -20.86
C ASP A 15 12.49 14.84 -20.12
N PRO A 16 12.77 16.03 -20.67
CA PRO A 16 12.44 17.30 -20.02
C PRO A 16 10.94 17.63 -20.06
N LEU A 17 10.11 16.76 -20.64
CA LEU A 17 8.67 16.98 -20.81
C LEU A 17 7.79 16.22 -19.81
N HIS A 18 8.36 15.31 -19.01
CA HIS A 18 7.63 14.63 -17.93
C HIS A 18 7.64 15.40 -16.60
N ALA A 19 8.38 16.51 -16.51
CA ALA A 19 8.38 17.38 -15.34
C ALA A 19 7.09 18.20 -15.17
N GLU A 20 6.25 18.31 -16.21
CA GLU A 20 5.00 19.09 -16.17
C GLU A 20 3.76 18.30 -15.71
N ILE A 21 3.88 17.02 -15.37
CA ILE A 21 2.75 16.21 -14.87
C ILE A 21 2.62 16.31 -13.33
N SER A 22 3.42 17.14 -12.65
CA SER A 22 3.07 17.63 -11.31
C SER A 22 2.24 18.91 -11.43
N SER A 23 1.07 18.78 -12.05
CA SER A 23 -0.02 19.73 -11.89
C SER A 23 -0.42 19.72 -10.42
N SER A 24 0.26 20.50 -9.59
CA SER A 24 -0.09 20.69 -8.19
C SER A 24 -1.50 21.32 -8.14
N PRO A 25 -2.55 20.61 -7.72
CA PRO A 25 -3.85 21.22 -7.49
C PRO A 25 -3.73 21.90 -6.13
N ASN A 26 -3.23 23.15 -6.15
CA ASN A 26 -2.84 24.00 -5.02
C ASN A 26 -3.51 23.69 -3.67
N GLY A 27 -2.94 22.74 -2.92
CA GLY A 27 -3.14 22.60 -1.47
C GLY A 27 -1.78 22.72 -0.80
N LEU A 28 -1.56 23.81 -0.07
CA LEU A 28 -0.27 24.11 0.57
C LEU A 28 -0.31 23.59 2.00
N LEU A 29 -0.28 22.26 2.13
CA LEU A 29 -0.45 21.52 3.40
C LEU A 29 0.40 22.03 4.57
N ASP A 30 1.59 22.59 4.32
CA ASP A 30 2.48 23.08 5.38
C ASP A 30 2.18 24.55 5.80
N ILE A 31 1.47 25.31 4.96
CA ILE A 31 1.10 26.73 5.19
C ILE A 31 -0.38 26.86 5.60
N ASP A 32 -1.25 26.09 4.97
CA ASP A 32 -2.69 26.17 5.13
C ASP A 32 -3.08 25.75 6.55
N THR A 33 -3.94 26.53 7.19
CA THR A 33 -4.53 26.13 8.48
C THR A 33 -5.31 24.84 8.32
N GLU A 34 -5.09 23.89 9.23
CA GLU A 34 -5.80 22.61 9.19
C GLU A 34 -7.32 22.84 9.20
N PRO A 35 -8.07 22.26 8.24
CA PRO A 35 -9.50 22.46 8.16
C PRO A 35 -10.19 21.92 9.41
N THR A 36 -11.17 22.67 9.90
CA THR A 36 -11.99 22.25 11.04
C THR A 36 -12.85 21.05 10.65
N ALA A 37 -13.23 20.22 11.62
CA ALA A 37 -14.11 19.06 11.37
C ALA A 37 -15.42 19.45 10.64
N ALA A 38 -15.97 20.63 10.92
CA ALA A 38 -17.13 21.16 10.20
C ALA A 38 -16.83 21.43 8.71
N GLN A 39 -15.71 22.08 8.40
CA GLN A 39 -15.30 22.36 7.01
C GLN A 39 -15.02 21.06 6.23
N ARG A 40 -14.51 20.02 6.91
CA ARG A 40 -14.34 18.69 6.31
C ARG A 40 -15.69 18.04 6.00
N ALA A 41 -16.63 18.06 6.94
CA ALA A 41 -17.98 17.54 6.73
C ALA A 41 -18.73 18.28 5.60
N ASP A 42 -18.58 19.60 5.52
CA ASP A 42 -19.16 20.41 4.45
C ASP A 42 -18.56 20.02 3.08
N ALA A 43 -17.22 19.90 2.99
CA ALA A 43 -16.55 19.48 1.77
C ALA A 43 -16.97 18.05 1.34
N GLU A 44 -17.06 17.12 2.28
CA GLU A 44 -17.55 15.76 2.03
C GLU A 44 -18.99 15.75 1.52
N SER A 45 -19.86 16.62 2.06
CA SER A 45 -21.25 16.74 1.60
C SER A 45 -21.34 17.26 0.16
N GLN A 46 -20.47 18.20 -0.21
CA GLN A 46 -20.39 18.73 -1.57
C GLN A 46 -19.87 17.66 -2.54
N ILE A 47 -18.82 16.92 -2.16
CA ILE A 47 -18.31 15.78 -2.95
C ILE A 47 -19.41 14.74 -3.17
N ALA A 48 -20.17 14.38 -2.13
CA ALA A 48 -21.26 13.42 -2.25
C ALA A 48 -22.37 13.90 -3.22
N THR A 49 -22.70 15.20 -3.17
CA THR A 49 -23.67 15.83 -4.07
C THR A 49 -23.19 15.81 -5.52
N GLU A 50 -21.93 16.15 -5.77
CA GLU A 50 -21.33 16.09 -7.10
C GLU A 50 -21.25 14.64 -7.61
N LEU A 51 -20.86 13.68 -6.78
CA LEU A 51 -20.86 12.26 -7.13
C LEU A 51 -22.27 11.74 -7.48
N SER A 52 -23.30 12.23 -6.80
CA SER A 52 -24.69 11.89 -7.14
C SER A 52 -25.16 12.50 -8.48
N THR A 53 -24.54 13.61 -8.89
CA THR A 53 -24.87 14.35 -10.12
C THR A 53 -24.07 13.86 -11.33
N ALA A 54 -22.82 13.47 -11.12
CA ALA A 54 -21.87 13.06 -12.15
C ALA A 54 -22.12 11.65 -12.73
N GLY A 55 -23.12 10.91 -12.22
CA GLY A 55 -23.39 9.54 -12.62
C GLY A 55 -22.38 8.54 -12.04
N PRO A 56 -22.63 7.22 -12.18
CA PRO A 56 -21.74 6.22 -11.60
C PRO A 56 -20.32 6.38 -12.17
N PRO A 57 -19.28 6.27 -11.33
CA PRO A 57 -17.90 6.39 -11.80
C PRO A 57 -17.65 5.41 -12.94
N PRO A 58 -16.79 5.75 -13.91
CA PRO A 58 -16.39 4.78 -14.93
C PRO A 58 -15.92 3.52 -14.22
N PRO A 59 -16.37 2.33 -14.64
CA PRO A 59 -15.98 1.10 -13.96
C PRO A 59 -14.47 1.05 -13.92
N SER A 60 -13.88 0.76 -12.75
CA SER A 60 -12.42 0.68 -12.52
C SER A 60 -11.69 -0.26 -13.50
N SER A 61 -12.46 -1.02 -14.29
CA SER A 61 -12.05 -1.87 -15.41
C SER A 61 -11.41 -1.13 -16.59
N THR A 62 -11.57 0.19 -16.75
CA THR A 62 -10.90 0.94 -17.83
C THR A 62 -9.43 1.29 -17.53
N LEU A 63 -9.02 1.28 -16.26
CA LEU A 63 -7.64 1.57 -15.84
C LEU A 63 -6.77 0.32 -15.76
N LEU A 64 -7.38 -0.87 -15.80
CA LEU A 64 -6.67 -2.14 -15.71
C LEU A 64 -6.64 -2.80 -17.09
N PRO A 65 -5.50 -3.34 -17.52
CA PRO A 65 -5.47 -4.18 -18.71
C PRO A 65 -6.43 -5.36 -18.54
N PRO A 66 -7.03 -5.88 -19.63
CA PRO A 66 -7.95 -7.00 -19.57
C PRO A 66 -7.27 -8.18 -18.85
N LEU A 67 -8.00 -8.83 -17.95
CA LEU A 67 -7.47 -9.93 -17.16
C LEU A 67 -6.93 -11.01 -18.11
N PRO A 68 -5.65 -11.41 -17.98
CA PRO A 68 -5.10 -12.47 -18.81
C PRO A 68 -5.92 -13.76 -18.59
N PRO A 69 -6.06 -14.60 -19.63
CA PRO A 69 -6.74 -15.88 -19.49
C PRO A 69 -6.06 -16.71 -18.39
N SER A 70 -6.87 -17.40 -17.57
CA SER A 70 -6.35 -18.20 -16.48
C SER A 70 -5.45 -19.31 -17.04
N LYS A 71 -4.19 -19.34 -16.57
CA LYS A 71 -3.23 -20.41 -16.89
C LYS A 71 -3.29 -21.53 -15.84
N LEU A 72 -4.47 -21.74 -15.26
CA LEU A 72 -4.65 -22.73 -14.22
C LEU A 72 -4.67 -24.12 -14.85
N SER A 73 -3.95 -25.05 -14.25
CA SER A 73 -4.05 -26.46 -14.66
C SER A 73 -5.43 -27.01 -14.31
N PRO A 74 -5.91 -28.06 -14.99
CA PRO A 74 -7.19 -28.69 -14.66
C PRO A 74 -7.30 -29.11 -13.19
N LEU A 75 -6.20 -29.56 -12.57
CA LEU A 75 -6.14 -29.90 -11.16
C LEU A 75 -6.32 -28.67 -10.25
N MET A 76 -5.73 -27.53 -10.60
CA MET A 76 -5.90 -26.29 -9.85
C MET A 76 -7.34 -25.76 -9.96
N ALA A 77 -7.96 -25.86 -11.14
CA ALA A 77 -9.36 -25.50 -11.33
C ALA A 77 -10.27 -26.37 -10.46
N GLN A 78 -10.05 -27.68 -10.44
CA GLN A 78 -10.80 -28.62 -9.60
C GLN A 78 -10.67 -28.32 -8.10
N GLU A 79 -9.47 -27.94 -7.63
CA GLU A 79 -9.28 -27.54 -6.24
C GLU A 79 -9.98 -26.21 -5.91
N LEU A 80 -9.98 -25.25 -6.83
CA LEU A 80 -10.73 -24.00 -6.66
C LEU A 80 -12.24 -24.26 -6.60
N ASP A 81 -12.76 -25.15 -7.45
CA ASP A 81 -14.17 -25.55 -7.42
C ASP A 81 -14.53 -26.25 -6.10
N ARG A 82 -13.65 -27.12 -5.58
CA ARG A 82 -13.81 -27.76 -4.27
C ARG A 82 -13.84 -26.73 -3.13
N VAL A 83 -12.93 -25.75 -3.16
CA VAL A 83 -12.86 -24.67 -2.18
C VAL A 83 -14.09 -23.77 -2.26
N ALA A 84 -14.55 -23.44 -3.47
CA ALA A 84 -15.78 -22.68 -3.69
C ALA A 84 -17.01 -23.44 -3.16
N ALA A 85 -17.03 -24.77 -3.30
CA ALA A 85 -18.04 -25.65 -2.71
C ALA A 85 -17.84 -25.91 -1.20
N GLN A 86 -16.85 -25.28 -0.56
CA GLN A 86 -16.50 -25.43 0.86
C GLN A 86 -16.31 -26.90 1.31
N GLN A 87 -15.93 -27.78 0.40
CA GLN A 87 -15.72 -29.19 0.74
C GLN A 87 -14.37 -29.35 1.42
N PRO A 88 -14.27 -30.01 2.59
CA PRO A 88 -13.00 -30.22 3.26
C PRO A 88 -12.07 -31.11 2.42
N LEU A 89 -10.78 -30.80 2.40
CA LEU A 89 -9.79 -31.63 1.71
C LEU A 89 -9.61 -32.94 2.49
N ALA A 90 -9.69 -34.08 1.81
CA ALA A 90 -9.22 -35.34 2.34
C ALA A 90 -7.68 -35.28 2.44
N ALA A 91 -7.20 -34.80 3.58
CA ALA A 91 -5.78 -34.62 3.84
C ALA A 91 -5.04 -35.97 3.88
N ILE A 92 -3.71 -35.88 4.02
CA ILE A 92 -2.84 -37.05 4.18
C ILE A 92 -3.30 -37.86 5.39
N ASP A 93 -3.55 -39.16 5.19
CA ASP A 93 -3.90 -40.08 6.26
C ASP A 93 -2.69 -40.34 7.17
N LEU A 94 -2.72 -39.76 8.37
CA LEU A 94 -1.68 -39.90 9.39
C LEU A 94 -1.78 -41.22 10.16
N LYS A 95 -2.93 -41.92 10.10
CA LYS A 95 -3.13 -43.20 10.80
C LYS A 95 -2.18 -44.30 10.32
N ARG A 96 -1.64 -44.13 9.11
CA ARG A 96 -0.59 -45.00 8.55
C ARG A 96 0.70 -45.02 9.38
N TYR A 97 0.97 -43.95 10.14
CA TYR A 97 2.18 -43.81 10.95
C TYR A 97 1.93 -44.02 12.45
N GLU A 98 0.70 -44.32 12.85
CA GLU A 98 0.36 -44.69 14.22
C GLU A 98 0.90 -46.08 14.55
N ALA A 99 1.07 -46.37 15.85
CA ALA A 99 1.63 -47.64 16.31
C ALA A 99 0.80 -48.82 15.78
N GLN A 100 1.49 -49.83 15.24
CA GLN A 100 0.81 -51.03 14.73
C GLN A 100 0.24 -51.81 15.91
N GLU A 101 -1.07 -52.03 15.89
CA GLU A 101 -1.71 -52.94 16.84
C GLU A 101 -1.18 -54.38 16.64
N PRO A 102 -0.94 -55.13 17.72
CA PRO A 102 -0.49 -56.50 17.62
C PRO A 102 -1.53 -57.36 16.87
N LEU A 103 -1.02 -58.28 16.04
CA LEU A 103 -1.83 -59.25 15.30
C LEU A 103 -2.53 -60.19 16.28
N ALA A 104 -3.84 -59.96 16.45
CA ALA A 104 -4.79 -60.84 17.11
C ALA A 104 -4.53 -61.14 18.61
N ALA A 105 -5.61 -61.47 19.32
CA ALA A 105 -5.53 -61.98 20.69
C ALA A 105 -4.79 -63.33 20.71
N PRO A 106 -4.09 -63.68 21.81
CA PRO A 106 -3.40 -64.95 21.93
C PRO A 106 -4.37 -66.13 21.64
N GLY A 107 -4.09 -66.91 20.59
CA GLY A 107 -4.86 -68.13 20.26
C GLY A 107 -5.77 -68.08 19.03
N ALA A 108 -5.83 -66.98 18.28
CA ALA A 108 -6.55 -66.92 16.99
C ALA A 108 -5.57 -66.88 15.80
N GLU A 109 -5.73 -67.81 14.84
CA GLU A 109 -5.02 -67.79 13.56
C GLU A 109 -5.57 -66.65 12.69
N PRO A 110 -4.78 -65.59 12.40
CA PRO A 110 -5.24 -64.49 11.56
C PRO A 110 -5.38 -64.93 10.11
N ALA A 111 -6.39 -64.38 9.41
CA ALA A 111 -6.56 -64.61 7.98
C ALA A 111 -5.30 -64.20 7.19
N PRO A 112 -4.91 -64.92 6.12
CA PRO A 112 -3.68 -64.67 5.37
C PRO A 112 -3.60 -63.26 4.78
N ALA A 113 -4.75 -62.65 4.43
CA ALA A 113 -4.81 -61.27 3.94
C ALA A 113 -4.46 -60.24 5.04
N ALA A 114 -4.93 -60.46 6.27
CA ALA A 114 -4.63 -59.58 7.41
C ALA A 114 -3.14 -59.66 7.80
N LEU A 115 -2.54 -60.86 7.72
CA LEU A 115 -1.09 -61.04 7.89
C LEU A 115 -0.29 -60.26 6.84
N ALA A 116 -0.67 -60.36 5.56
CA ALA A 116 0.02 -59.67 4.47
C ALA A 116 -0.04 -58.14 4.63
N GLU A 117 -1.19 -57.60 5.04
CA GLU A 117 -1.32 -56.17 5.30
C GLU A 117 -0.46 -55.71 6.47
N THR A 118 -0.43 -56.45 7.58
CA THR A 118 0.40 -56.08 8.73
C THR A 118 1.88 -56.19 8.43
N LEU A 119 2.33 -57.22 7.70
CA LEU A 119 3.71 -57.33 7.25
C LEU A 119 4.12 -56.17 6.34
N ARG A 120 3.24 -55.78 5.41
CA ARG A 120 3.46 -54.61 4.55
C ARG A 120 3.61 -53.34 5.40
N LYS A 121 2.73 -53.11 6.37
CA LYS A 121 2.82 -51.98 7.29
C LYS A 121 4.13 -52.03 8.08
N ALA A 122 4.49 -53.17 8.67
CA ALA A 122 5.72 -53.36 9.45
C ALA A 122 6.97 -53.00 8.63
N TYR A 123 7.05 -53.47 7.39
CA TYR A 123 8.14 -53.14 6.49
C TYR A 123 8.18 -51.65 6.15
N THR A 124 7.04 -51.02 5.89
CA THR A 124 7.00 -49.56 5.64
C THR A 124 7.41 -48.74 6.86
N THR A 125 7.04 -49.14 8.07
CA THR A 125 7.46 -48.46 9.30
C THR A 125 8.95 -48.67 9.56
N HIS A 126 9.46 -49.88 9.35
CA HIS A 126 10.89 -50.18 9.52
C HIS A 126 11.74 -49.34 8.56
N THR A 127 11.41 -49.34 7.27
CA THR A 127 12.13 -48.55 6.26
C THR A 127 12.10 -47.05 6.58
N TYR A 128 10.96 -46.51 7.02
CA TYR A 128 10.87 -45.11 7.46
C TYR A 128 11.74 -44.81 8.70
N LEU A 129 11.73 -45.69 9.70
CA LEU A 129 12.53 -45.50 10.91
C LEU A 129 14.03 -45.58 10.61
N THR A 130 14.46 -46.48 9.73
CA THR A 130 15.85 -46.54 9.25
C THR A 130 16.26 -45.22 8.59
N ALA A 131 15.46 -44.71 7.65
CA ALA A 131 15.71 -43.42 7.02
C ALA A 131 15.68 -42.26 8.03
N ARG A 132 14.83 -42.33 9.07
CA ARG A 132 14.78 -41.33 10.13
C ARG A 132 16.05 -41.31 10.97
N VAL A 133 16.61 -42.47 11.30
CA VAL A 133 17.88 -42.56 12.03
C VAL A 133 18.99 -41.94 11.20
N GLU A 134 19.10 -42.28 9.91
CA GLU A 134 20.08 -41.67 9.00
C GLU A 134 19.93 -40.12 8.94
N ASN A 135 18.69 -39.62 8.84
CA ASN A 135 18.42 -38.18 8.86
C ASN A 135 18.79 -37.52 10.20
N LEU A 136 18.57 -38.19 11.33
CA LEU A 136 18.94 -37.68 12.65
C LEU A 136 20.45 -37.66 12.84
N GLU A 137 21.17 -38.65 12.32
CA GLU A 137 22.64 -38.66 12.32
C GLU A 137 23.21 -37.49 11.48
N LEU A 138 22.61 -37.21 10.33
CA LEU A 138 22.95 -36.04 9.52
C LEU A 138 22.64 -34.73 10.25
N LEU A 139 21.50 -34.66 10.94
CA LEU A 139 21.11 -33.49 11.72
C LEU A 139 22.04 -33.27 12.93
N GLU A 140 22.45 -34.33 13.61
CA GLU A 140 23.40 -34.26 14.73
C GLU A 140 24.77 -33.74 14.24
N ARG A 141 25.22 -34.23 13.08
CA ARG A 141 26.52 -33.86 12.49
C ARG A 141 26.55 -32.44 11.93
N TRP A 142 25.49 -32.00 11.25
CA TRP A 142 25.50 -30.76 10.46
C TRP A 142 24.46 -29.72 10.89
N GLY A 143 23.47 -30.10 11.70
CA GLY A 143 22.32 -29.24 12.02
C GLY A 143 22.71 -27.93 12.69
N ARG A 144 23.67 -27.97 13.62
CA ARG A 144 24.19 -26.75 14.27
C ARG A 144 24.79 -25.77 13.25
N ASN A 145 25.63 -26.27 12.35
CA ASN A 145 26.29 -25.43 11.35
C ASN A 145 25.29 -24.89 10.32
N ALA A 146 24.36 -25.73 9.86
CA ALA A 146 23.29 -25.32 8.95
C ALA A 146 22.42 -24.21 9.56
N TRP A 147 22.08 -24.33 10.85
CA TRP A 147 21.31 -23.32 11.57
C TRP A 147 22.07 -22.00 11.70
N LEU A 148 23.37 -22.04 12.06
CA LEU A 148 24.20 -20.84 12.17
C LEU A 148 24.36 -20.10 10.82
N VAL A 149 24.57 -20.83 9.72
CA VAL A 149 24.64 -20.25 8.38
C VAL A 149 23.29 -19.64 7.98
N GLY A 150 22.19 -20.33 8.28
CA GLY A 150 20.84 -19.81 8.07
C GLY A 150 20.59 -18.52 8.84
N ASN A 151 20.99 -18.48 10.11
CA ASN A 151 20.88 -17.30 10.97
C ASN A 151 21.71 -16.12 10.41
N HIS A 152 22.98 -16.35 10.08
CA HIS A 152 23.84 -15.32 9.47
C HIS A 152 23.22 -14.75 8.17
N ARG A 153 22.61 -15.61 7.34
CA ARG A 153 21.91 -15.15 6.13
C ARG A 153 20.71 -14.26 6.47
N LEU A 154 19.90 -14.65 7.46
CA LEU A 154 18.75 -13.87 7.90
C LEU A 154 19.17 -12.53 8.50
N GLU A 155 20.24 -12.49 9.29
CA GLU A 155 20.80 -11.22 9.77
C GLU A 155 21.27 -10.32 8.61
N GLY A 156 21.91 -10.89 7.58
CA GLY A 156 22.28 -10.15 6.39
C GLY A 156 21.08 -9.56 5.65
N GLN A 157 20.00 -10.32 5.51
CA GLN A 157 18.74 -9.84 4.92
C GLN A 157 18.10 -8.75 5.77
N LEU A 158 18.09 -8.90 7.09
CA LEU A 158 17.58 -7.89 8.01
C LEU A 158 18.34 -6.58 7.87
N ARG A 159 19.68 -6.62 7.91
CA ARG A 159 20.52 -5.42 7.75
C ARG A 159 20.31 -4.73 6.40
N ALA A 160 20.09 -5.49 5.33
CA ALA A 160 19.77 -4.92 4.02
C ALA A 160 18.42 -4.18 4.03
N LEU A 161 17.38 -4.80 4.59
CA LEU A 161 16.06 -4.17 4.70
C LEU A 161 16.05 -2.96 5.63
N GLU A 162 16.79 -3.01 6.74
CA GLU A 162 16.96 -1.88 7.66
C GLU A 162 17.66 -0.71 6.98
N LYS A 163 18.67 -0.99 6.14
CA LYS A 163 19.33 0.01 5.32
C LYS A 163 18.38 0.61 4.29
N ASP A 164 17.68 -0.21 3.52
CA ASP A 164 16.73 0.27 2.50
C ASP A 164 15.64 1.16 3.14
N LEU A 165 15.18 0.80 4.34
CA LEU A 165 14.24 1.60 5.13
C LEU A 165 14.85 2.93 5.58
N ALA A 166 16.10 2.93 6.04
CA ALA A 166 16.79 4.15 6.46
C ALA A 166 17.01 5.10 5.28
N ASP A 167 17.44 4.56 4.13
CA ASP A 167 17.64 5.33 2.90
C ASP A 167 16.31 5.92 2.41
N ALA A 168 15.22 5.14 2.38
CA ALA A 168 13.90 5.64 2.01
C ALA A 168 13.38 6.73 2.97
N LYS A 169 13.65 6.63 4.27
CA LYS A 169 13.30 7.68 5.24
C LYS A 169 14.10 8.96 4.99
N ALA A 170 15.39 8.84 4.70
CA ALA A 170 16.23 9.99 4.37
C ALA A 170 15.72 10.69 3.09
N ASP A 171 15.31 9.92 2.07
CA ASP A 171 14.72 10.47 0.85
C ASP A 171 13.41 11.21 1.13
N ILE A 172 12.53 10.63 1.98
CA ILE A 172 11.29 11.30 2.43
C ILE A 172 11.61 12.61 3.16
N ASP A 173 12.60 12.63 4.05
CA ASP A 173 12.98 13.82 4.80
C ASP A 173 13.51 14.93 3.88
N VAL A 174 14.33 14.57 2.88
CA VAL A 174 14.82 15.51 1.85
C VAL A 174 13.66 16.11 1.06
N LEU A 175 12.72 15.27 0.61
CA LEU A 175 11.55 15.72 -0.14
C LEU A 175 10.63 16.60 0.70
N THR A 176 10.45 16.25 1.98
CA THR A 176 9.62 17.03 2.91
C THR A 176 10.25 18.40 3.17
N LEU A 177 11.56 18.46 3.38
CA LEU A 177 12.27 19.72 3.55
C LEU A 177 12.23 20.58 2.28
N ALA A 178 12.41 19.97 1.11
CA ALA A 178 12.32 20.67 -0.17
C ALA A 178 10.92 21.24 -0.42
N ARG A 179 9.87 20.43 -0.16
CA ARG A 179 8.47 20.87 -0.23
C ARG A 179 8.24 22.06 0.70
N ARG A 180 8.63 21.93 1.98
CA ARG A 180 8.40 22.97 2.97
C ARG A 180 9.06 24.29 2.59
N ARG A 181 10.31 24.26 2.11
CA ARG A 181 11.00 25.47 1.63
C ARG A 181 10.26 26.14 0.47
N ALA A 182 9.85 25.35 -0.52
CA ALA A 182 9.10 25.87 -1.67
C ALA A 182 7.74 26.48 -1.23
N GLN A 183 7.09 25.88 -0.24
CA GLN A 183 5.86 26.40 0.34
C GLN A 183 6.13 27.70 1.12
N ASP A 184 7.10 27.73 2.03
CA ASP A 184 7.47 28.92 2.81
C ASP A 184 7.82 30.13 1.92
N ASP A 185 8.50 29.91 0.78
CA ASP A 185 8.81 30.96 -0.21
C ASP A 185 7.52 31.55 -0.82
N VAL A 186 6.56 30.70 -1.20
CA VAL A 186 5.27 31.12 -1.75
C VAL A 186 4.37 31.78 -0.68
N ALA A 187 4.43 31.34 0.58
CA ALA A 187 3.66 31.94 1.67
C ALA A 187 3.95 33.44 1.82
N ALA A 188 5.22 33.84 1.73
CA ALA A 188 5.62 35.24 1.83
C ALA A 188 5.02 36.08 0.68
N GLU A 189 5.02 35.53 -0.55
CA GLU A 189 4.42 36.17 -1.71
C GLU A 189 2.89 36.29 -1.57
N VAL A 190 2.21 35.20 -1.20
CA VAL A 190 0.74 35.18 -1.01
C VAL A 190 0.31 36.20 0.05
N LYS A 191 1.05 36.28 1.17
CA LYS A 191 0.77 37.26 2.21
C LYS A 191 0.96 38.70 1.71
N GLY A 192 2.02 38.97 0.96
CA GLY A 192 2.26 40.28 0.35
C GLY A 192 1.16 40.68 -0.63
N LEU A 193 0.68 39.73 -1.45
CA LEU A 193 -0.42 39.95 -2.37
C LEU A 193 -1.75 40.20 -1.64
N ASP A 194 -2.05 39.47 -0.56
CA ASP A 194 -3.25 39.70 0.25
C ASP A 194 -3.23 41.09 0.91
N GLU A 195 -2.11 41.50 1.50
CA GLU A 195 -1.95 42.83 2.09
C GLU A 195 -2.07 43.95 1.04
N ALA A 196 -1.42 43.78 -0.12
CA ALA A 196 -1.52 44.73 -1.23
C ALA A 196 -2.95 44.82 -1.78
N TRP A 197 -3.65 43.70 -1.89
CA TRP A 197 -5.04 43.64 -2.30
C TRP A 197 -5.94 44.35 -1.28
N ARG A 198 -5.82 44.05 0.02
CA ARG A 198 -6.59 44.71 1.09
C ARG A 198 -6.37 46.22 1.11
N SER A 199 -5.11 46.66 0.97
CA SER A 199 -4.78 48.09 0.88
C SER A 199 -5.33 48.73 -0.40
N GLY A 200 -5.28 48.02 -1.53
CA GLY A 200 -5.87 48.47 -2.80
C GLY A 200 -7.37 48.70 -2.68
N VAL A 201 -8.10 47.71 -2.15
CA VAL A 201 -9.55 47.80 -1.92
C VAL A 201 -9.87 48.91 -0.90
N GLY A 202 -9.10 48.99 0.19
CA GLY A 202 -9.26 50.05 1.20
C GLY A 202 -9.14 51.45 0.61
N ARG A 203 -8.10 51.70 -0.21
CA ARG A 203 -7.92 53.00 -0.89
C ARG A 203 -9.06 53.32 -1.86
N VAL A 204 -9.56 52.34 -2.61
CA VAL A 204 -10.72 52.54 -3.49
C VAL A 204 -11.94 52.97 -2.67
N LEU A 205 -12.23 52.27 -1.57
CA LEU A 205 -13.35 52.62 -0.70
C LEU A 205 -13.18 54.01 -0.06
N GLU A 206 -11.99 54.36 0.39
CA GLU A 206 -11.68 55.70 0.91
C GLU A 206 -11.92 56.79 -0.15
N THR A 207 -11.51 56.54 -1.40
CA THR A 207 -11.74 57.49 -2.49
C THR A 207 -13.22 57.64 -2.82
N GLU A 208 -13.99 56.56 -2.86
CA GLU A 208 -15.44 56.61 -3.09
C GLU A 208 -16.16 57.37 -1.97
N ILE A 209 -15.77 57.14 -0.71
CA ILE A 209 -16.32 57.89 0.44
C ILE A 209 -15.98 59.38 0.33
N ALA A 210 -14.74 59.73 -0.03
CA ALA A 210 -14.33 61.13 -0.20
C ALA A 210 -15.08 61.82 -1.35
N VAL A 211 -15.32 61.11 -2.46
CA VAL A 211 -16.11 61.60 -3.59
C VAL A 211 -17.57 61.84 -3.18
N GLU A 212 -18.18 60.91 -2.45
CA GLU A 212 -19.55 61.08 -1.94
C GLU A 212 -19.67 62.22 -0.92
N ALA A 213 -18.68 62.37 -0.03
CA ALA A 213 -18.62 63.50 0.90
C ALA A 213 -18.52 64.84 0.17
N LEU A 214 -17.67 64.92 -0.87
CA LEU A 214 -17.53 66.11 -1.71
C LEU A 214 -18.83 66.43 -2.45
N ARG A 215 -19.51 65.42 -3.02
CA ARG A 215 -20.81 65.58 -3.68
C ARG A 215 -21.85 66.20 -2.74
N ARG A 216 -21.92 65.72 -1.49
CA ARG A 216 -22.81 66.30 -0.47
C ARG A 216 -22.47 67.75 -0.15
N GLN A 217 -21.19 68.08 0.02
CA GLN A 217 -20.75 69.46 0.27
C GLN A 217 -21.16 70.39 -0.90
N VAL A 218 -20.95 69.96 -2.14
CA VAL A 218 -21.36 70.73 -3.33
C VAL A 218 -22.86 70.98 -3.33
N LEU A 219 -23.68 69.96 -3.05
CA LEU A 219 -25.13 70.12 -2.96
C LEU A 219 -25.53 71.15 -1.89
N THR A 220 -24.94 71.08 -0.69
CA THR A 220 -25.25 72.03 0.39
C THR A 220 -24.85 73.47 0.05
N GLU A 221 -23.72 73.68 -0.64
CA GLU A 221 -23.30 75.02 -1.09
C GLU A 221 -24.21 75.55 -2.20
N MET A 222 -24.68 74.69 -3.10
CA MET A 222 -25.65 75.08 -4.13
C MET A 222 -26.99 75.49 -3.52
N GLU A 223 -27.49 74.75 -2.53
CA GLU A 223 -28.68 75.13 -1.77
C GLU A 223 -28.50 76.45 -1.00
N ARG A 224 -27.32 76.68 -0.42
CA ARG A 224 -27.00 77.93 0.29
C ARG A 224 -26.99 79.12 -0.66
N LYS A 225 -26.40 78.98 -1.85
CA LYS A 225 -26.39 80.02 -2.89
C LYS A 225 -27.77 80.28 -3.49
N ALA A 226 -28.64 79.28 -3.55
CA ALA A 226 -30.01 79.43 -4.03
C ALA A 226 -30.93 80.16 -3.02
N LYS A 227 -30.55 80.21 -1.73
CA LYS A 227 -31.29 80.90 -0.67
C LYS A 227 -30.77 82.31 -0.37
N ALA A 228 -29.64 82.71 -0.95
CA ALA A 228 -29.05 84.05 -0.84
C ALA A 228 -29.43 84.91 -2.05
#